data_AF-A0A368FIV6-F1
#
_entry.id   AF-A0A368FIV6-F1
#
_cell.length_a   1.000
_cell.length_b   1.000
_cell.length_c   1.000
_cell.angle_alpha   90.00
_cell.angle_beta   90.00
_cell.angle_gamma   90.00
#
_symmetry.space_group_name_H-M   'P 1'
#
loop_
_entity.id
_entity.type
_entity.pdbx_description
1 polymer ?
#
loop_
_entity_poly.entity_id
_entity_poly.type
_entity_poly.pdbx_seq_one_letter_code
_entity_poly.pdbx_strand_id
1 'polypeptide(L)'
;MSFLHDRQSKFRIGRHLRDIFSGRTELLGDIRLGVSVKNEKQVLHTTLVWDDQQPLDRLNDLILMNTRALESDRGLVYQLEQEKPFNEGRFVAVQLNFWAAAEVQIAFSTNHHGAKVGAEFEKELVRREQDFNTHFEDSFSLKDKNFSVIEQRMAKVALSNMLGGIG
;
A
#
# COMPACT_ATOMS: atom_id res chain seq x y z
N MET A 1 8.01 23.94 -7.17
CA MET A 1 6.62 23.46 -7.09
C MET A 1 6.31 23.12 -5.65
N SER A 2 5.51 23.93 -4.97
CA SER A 2 5.05 23.61 -3.61
C SER A 2 3.91 22.60 -3.71
N PHE A 3 4.12 21.37 -3.27
CA PHE A 3 3.03 20.44 -3.03
C PHE A 3 2.05 21.11 -2.06
N LEU A 4 0.84 21.39 -2.54
CA LEU A 4 -0.27 21.90 -1.74
C LEU A 4 -0.46 20.95 -0.56
N HIS A 5 -0.03 21.42 0.60
CA HIS A 5 -0.19 20.71 1.86
C HIS A 5 -1.67 20.82 2.22
N ASP A 6 -2.45 19.77 1.90
CA ASP A 6 -3.84 19.66 2.33
C ASP A 6 -3.84 19.66 3.87
N ARG A 7 -4.21 20.80 4.45
CA ARG A 7 -4.26 21.00 5.91
C ARG A 7 -5.53 20.40 6.52
N GLN A 8 -6.49 19.99 5.70
CA GLN A 8 -7.79 19.46 6.12
C GLN A 8 -7.85 17.93 6.10
N SER A 9 -6.93 17.28 5.37
CA SER A 9 -6.80 15.82 5.37
C SER A 9 -6.60 15.28 6.79
N LYS A 10 -7.60 14.56 7.29
CA LYS A 10 -7.57 13.86 8.58
C LYS A 10 -7.92 12.40 8.37
N PHE A 11 -7.16 11.54 9.03
CA PHE A 11 -7.31 10.10 9.00
C PHE A 11 -7.67 9.61 10.40
N ARG A 12 -8.55 8.61 10.45
CA ARG A 12 -9.05 7.96 11.66
C ARG A 12 -8.72 6.48 11.61
N ILE A 13 -8.20 5.93 12.71
CA ILE A 13 -7.96 4.50 12.83
C ILE A 13 -9.32 3.78 12.89
N GLY A 14 -9.49 2.77 12.06
CA GLY A 14 -10.59 1.82 12.16
C GLY A 14 -10.20 0.61 13.01
N ARG A 15 -11.18 -0.23 13.34
CA ARG A 15 -11.03 -1.29 14.36
C ARG A 15 -10.76 -2.68 13.78
N HIS A 16 -10.69 -2.80 12.46
CA HIS A 16 -10.65 -4.09 11.76
C HIS A 16 -9.65 -4.06 10.60
N LEU A 17 -9.07 -5.20 10.24
CA LEU A 17 -8.15 -5.27 9.09
C LEU A 17 -8.80 -4.82 7.79
N ARG A 18 -10.10 -5.03 7.62
CA ARG A 18 -10.85 -4.58 6.43
C ARG A 18 -11.12 -3.08 6.40
N ASP A 19 -10.87 -2.38 7.50
CA ASP A 19 -11.06 -0.95 7.69
C ASP A 19 -9.98 -0.44 8.65
N ILE A 20 -8.72 -0.41 8.19
CA ILE A 20 -7.57 -0.05 9.04
C ILE A 20 -7.57 1.44 9.32
N PHE A 21 -7.82 2.24 8.29
CA PHE A 21 -8.10 3.65 8.47
C PHE A 21 -9.05 4.17 7.39
N SER A 22 -9.74 5.24 7.76
CA SER A 22 -10.54 6.04 6.86
C SER A 22 -10.15 7.51 6.98
N GLY A 23 -10.41 8.28 5.94
CA GLY A 23 -10.15 9.71 5.97
C GLY A 23 -10.88 10.40 4.84
N ARG A 24 -10.68 11.70 4.73
CA ARG A 24 -11.15 12.49 3.59
C ARG A 24 -10.06 13.45 3.17
N THR A 25 -9.82 13.53 1.86
CA THR A 25 -8.90 14.51 1.28
C THR A 25 -9.66 15.45 0.35
N GLU A 26 -9.13 16.65 0.13
CA GLU A 26 -9.74 17.61 -0.80
C GLU A 26 -9.79 17.06 -2.23
N LEU A 27 -8.76 16.33 -2.66
CA LEU A 27 -8.60 15.85 -4.03
C LEU A 27 -9.36 14.53 -4.31
N LEU A 28 -9.35 13.60 -3.35
CA LEU A 28 -9.83 12.22 -3.58
C LEU A 28 -11.17 11.93 -2.90
N GLY A 29 -11.70 12.88 -2.11
CA GLY A 29 -12.92 12.68 -1.33
C GLY A 29 -12.70 11.72 -0.17
N ASP A 30 -13.73 10.94 0.17
CA ASP A 30 -13.60 9.95 1.24
C ASP A 30 -12.74 8.78 0.78
N ILE A 31 -11.82 8.38 1.64
CA ILE A 31 -10.83 7.34 1.39
C ILE A 31 -10.85 6.31 2.49
N ARG A 32 -10.64 5.05 2.11
CA ARG A 32 -10.50 3.94 3.06
C ARG A 32 -9.37 3.03 2.63
N LEU A 33 -8.60 2.58 3.62
CA LEU A 33 -7.59 1.56 3.46
C LEU A 33 -8.04 0.29 4.18
N GLY A 34 -8.14 -0.79 3.42
CA GLY A 34 -8.38 -2.12 3.94
C GLY A 34 -7.25 -3.07 3.57
N VAL A 35 -7.07 -4.07 4.43
CA VAL A 35 -6.18 -5.20 4.24
C VAL A 35 -6.99 -6.49 4.27
N SER A 36 -6.83 -7.27 3.21
CA SER A 36 -7.36 -8.64 3.13
C SER A 36 -6.23 -9.64 3.35
N VAL A 37 -6.44 -10.57 4.28
CA VAL A 37 -5.51 -11.66 4.62
C VAL A 37 -6.29 -12.96 4.81
N LYS A 38 -5.75 -14.08 4.32
CA LYS A 38 -6.42 -15.40 4.38
C LYS A 38 -6.60 -15.92 5.82
N ASN A 39 -5.71 -15.58 6.75
CA ASN A 39 -5.76 -16.00 8.14
C ASN A 39 -5.52 -14.83 9.10
N GLU A 40 -6.58 -14.09 9.41
CA GLU A 40 -6.52 -12.90 10.30
C GLU A 40 -5.95 -13.23 11.69
N LYS A 41 -6.12 -14.46 12.21
CA LYS A 41 -5.61 -14.89 13.52
C LYS A 41 -4.08 -15.01 13.59
N GLN A 42 -3.41 -14.95 12.44
CA GLN A 42 -1.95 -15.02 12.33
C GLN A 42 -1.33 -13.64 12.04
N VAL A 43 -2.11 -12.57 12.19
CA VAL A 43 -1.66 -11.20 11.97
C VAL A 43 -1.81 -10.41 13.27
N LEU A 44 -0.70 -9.89 13.77
CA LEU A 44 -0.73 -8.83 14.76
C LEU A 44 -0.69 -7.49 14.01
N HIS A 45 -1.68 -6.63 14.26
CA HIS A 45 -1.72 -5.29 13.68
C HIS A 45 -1.57 -4.23 14.75
N THR A 46 -0.78 -3.20 14.47
CA THR A 46 -0.66 -2.00 15.30
C THR A 46 -0.67 -0.77 14.41
N THR A 47 -1.12 0.35 14.97
CA THR A 47 -1.27 1.61 14.23
C THR A 47 -0.67 2.75 15.04
N LEU A 48 0.03 3.64 14.35
CA LEU A 48 0.51 4.91 14.88
C LEU A 48 -0.21 6.04 14.13
N VAL A 49 -0.87 6.92 14.87
CA VAL A 49 -1.42 8.17 14.37
C VAL A 49 -0.56 9.32 14.88
N TRP A 50 -0.25 10.23 13.95
CA TRP A 50 0.46 11.45 14.25
C TRP A 50 -0.24 12.64 13.62
N ASP A 51 -0.48 13.68 14.40
CA ASP A 51 -1.14 14.88 13.90
C ASP A 51 -0.18 16.03 13.59
N ASP A 52 1.05 16.01 14.08
CA ASP A 52 2.00 17.08 13.76
C ASP A 52 2.56 16.94 12.35
N GLN A 53 2.95 18.06 11.74
CA GLN A 53 3.67 18.00 10.46
C GLN A 53 5.01 17.32 10.69
N GLN A 54 5.22 16.20 10.00
CA GLN A 54 6.50 15.51 9.97
C GLN A 54 7.04 15.59 8.55
N PRO A 55 8.27 16.09 8.35
CA PRO A 55 8.88 16.05 7.03
C PRO A 55 9.15 14.58 6.64
N LEU A 56 8.99 14.27 5.35
CA LEU A 56 8.98 12.89 4.84
C LEU A 56 10.30 12.14 5.13
N ASP A 57 11.42 12.86 5.18
CA ASP A 57 12.75 12.36 5.49
C ASP A 57 12.91 11.88 6.94
N ARG A 58 12.00 12.26 7.85
CA ARG A 58 12.02 11.86 9.27
C ARG A 58 11.00 10.80 9.63
N LEU A 59 10.21 10.31 8.67
CA LEU A 59 9.20 9.28 8.96
C LEU A 59 9.83 8.01 9.52
N ASN A 60 11.00 7.60 9.02
CA ASN A 60 11.70 6.42 9.53
C ASN A 60 12.07 6.56 11.02
N ASP A 61 12.58 7.74 11.42
CA ASP A 61 12.92 8.00 12.81
C ASP A 61 11.67 7.98 13.69
N LEU A 62 10.56 8.58 13.22
CA LEU A 62 9.28 8.54 13.92
C LEU A 62 8.81 7.10 14.15
N ILE A 63 8.83 6.27 13.11
CA ILE A 63 8.45 4.84 13.21
C ILE A 63 9.36 4.11 14.21
N LEU A 64 10.67 4.31 14.11
CA LEU A 64 11.64 3.64 14.98
C LEU A 64 11.46 4.04 16.44
N MET A 65 11.33 5.34 16.73
CA MET A 65 11.15 5.86 18.09
C MET A 65 9.85 5.39 18.75
N ASN A 66 8.82 5.10 17.94
CA ASN A 66 7.53 4.60 18.42
C ASN A 66 7.41 3.06 18.32
N THR A 67 8.49 2.35 17.98
CA THR A 67 8.49 0.88 17.97
C THR A 67 9.04 0.35 19.29
N ARG A 68 8.27 -0.47 20.00
CA ARG A 68 8.69 -1.09 21.25
C ARG A 68 8.75 -2.61 21.14
N ALA A 69 9.69 -3.19 21.88
CA ALA A 69 9.83 -4.64 22.00
C ALA A 69 8.95 -5.13 23.16
N LEU A 70 8.15 -6.16 22.91
CA LEU A 70 7.26 -6.78 23.88
C LEU A 70 7.42 -8.29 23.85
N GLU A 71 7.46 -8.89 25.02
CA GLU A 71 7.40 -10.34 25.13
C GLU A 71 5.97 -10.81 24.87
N SER A 72 5.85 -11.86 24.08
CA SER A 72 4.59 -12.57 23.82
C SER A 72 4.78 -14.07 24.08
N ASP A 73 3.69 -14.82 24.11
CA ASP A 73 3.70 -16.29 24.18
C ASP A 73 4.48 -16.95 23.03
N ARG A 74 4.83 -16.18 21.99
CA ARG A 74 5.58 -16.62 20.81
C ARG A 74 6.99 -16.04 20.74
N GLY A 75 7.46 -15.38 21.79
CA GLY A 75 8.75 -14.72 21.87
C GLY A 75 8.66 -13.19 21.74
N LEU A 76 9.81 -12.57 21.51
CA LEU A 76 9.94 -11.11 21.40
C LEU A 76 9.31 -10.59 20.11
N VAL A 77 8.44 -9.59 20.24
CA VAL A 77 7.72 -8.96 19.13
C VAL A 77 7.97 -7.45 19.17
N TYR A 78 8.24 -6.86 18.02
CA TYR A 78 8.31 -5.41 17.88
C TYR A 78 6.98 -4.88 17.37
N GLN A 79 6.42 -3.87 18.02
CA GLN A 79 5.17 -3.27 17.59
C GLN A 79 5.17 -1.75 17.75
N LEU A 80 4.39 -1.08 16.89
CA LEU A 80 4.12 0.35 17.04
C LEU A 80 3.30 0.58 18.30
N GLU A 81 3.75 1.52 19.13
CA GLU A 81 3.03 1.99 20.30
C GLU A 81 2.58 3.43 20.10
N GLN A 82 1.32 3.66 20.39
CA GLN A 82 0.71 4.98 20.36
C GLN A 82 0.89 5.64 21.75
N GLU A 83 1.86 6.55 21.90
CA GLU A 83 2.10 7.21 23.19
C GLU A 83 0.99 8.22 23.57
N LYS A 84 0.30 8.79 22.59
CA LYS A 84 -0.76 9.80 22.79
C LYS A 84 -2.11 9.30 22.26
N PRO A 85 -3.25 9.48 22.96
CA PRO A 85 -4.55 8.98 22.53
C PRO A 85 -5.13 9.84 21.38
N PHE A 86 -4.49 9.81 20.21
CA PHE A 86 -5.01 10.43 19.00
C PHE A 86 -6.06 9.52 18.37
N ASN A 87 -7.28 10.03 18.21
CA ASN A 87 -8.34 9.36 17.46
C ASN A 87 -8.32 9.74 15.97
N GLU A 88 -7.61 10.82 15.63
CA GLU A 88 -7.39 11.27 14.26
C GLU A 88 -6.04 11.99 14.12
N GLY A 89 -5.47 11.98 12.91
CA GLY A 89 -4.22 12.67 12.60
C GLY A 89 -3.98 12.82 11.10
N ARG A 90 -2.86 13.44 10.73
CA ARG A 90 -2.45 13.70 9.34
C ARG A 90 -1.54 12.62 8.78
N PHE A 91 -0.95 11.80 9.64
CA PHE A 91 -0.15 10.66 9.28
C PHE A 91 -0.64 9.42 10.02
N VAL A 92 -0.74 8.31 9.30
CA VAL A 92 -1.06 6.99 9.87
C VAL A 92 -0.03 6.00 9.37
N ALA A 93 0.63 5.32 10.29
CA ALA A 93 1.42 4.14 9.99
C ALA A 93 0.71 2.89 10.49
N VAL A 94 0.79 1.83 9.69
CA VAL A 94 0.17 0.55 9.97
C VAL A 94 1.28 -0.49 9.93
N GLN A 95 1.49 -1.19 11.04
CA GLN A 95 2.41 -2.31 11.10
C GLN A 95 1.61 -3.61 11.15
N LEU A 96 1.94 -4.55 10.26
CA LEU A 96 1.39 -5.89 10.20
C LEU A 96 2.52 -6.89 10.42
N ASN A 97 2.46 -7.64 11.52
CA ASN A 97 3.38 -8.73 11.83
C ASN A 97 2.69 -10.06 11.51
N PHE A 98 3.33 -10.88 10.65
CA PHE A 98 2.78 -12.14 10.16
C PHE A 98 3.53 -13.33 10.75
N TRP A 99 2.78 -14.31 11.28
CA TRP A 99 3.35 -15.54 11.85
C TRP A 99 3.49 -16.68 10.85
N ALA A 100 2.94 -16.52 9.64
CA ALA A 100 3.03 -17.49 8.56
C ALA A 100 3.01 -16.75 7.21
N ALA A 101 3.24 -17.48 6.12
CA ALA A 101 3.11 -16.94 4.78
C ALA A 101 1.71 -16.33 4.59
N ALA A 102 1.68 -15.04 4.26
CA ALA A 102 0.46 -14.28 4.07
C ALA A 102 0.47 -13.59 2.71
N GLU A 103 -0.72 -13.54 2.12
CA GLU A 103 -0.99 -12.71 0.96
C GLU A 103 -1.77 -11.50 1.47
N VAL A 104 -1.28 -10.31 1.15
CA VAL A 104 -1.80 -9.03 1.63
C VAL A 104 -2.24 -8.23 0.43
N GLN A 105 -3.53 -7.88 0.39
CA GLN A 105 -4.05 -6.95 -0.59
C GLN A 105 -4.36 -5.64 0.10
N ILE A 106 -3.70 -4.57 -0.35
CA ILE A 106 -3.95 -3.20 0.10
C ILE A 106 -4.80 -2.53 -0.98
N ALA A 107 -6.01 -2.14 -0.61
CA ALA A 107 -6.95 -1.56 -1.55
C ALA A 107 -7.40 -0.18 -1.11
N PHE A 108 -7.50 0.71 -2.09
CA PHE A 108 -7.95 2.08 -1.94
C PHE A 108 -9.33 2.22 -2.58
N SER A 109 -10.25 2.88 -1.89
CA SER A 109 -11.57 3.23 -2.42
C SER A 109 -11.80 4.74 -2.33
N THR A 110 -12.61 5.25 -3.26
CA THR A 110 -13.12 6.62 -3.27
C THR A 110 -14.64 6.58 -3.35
N ASN A 111 -15.30 7.73 -3.22
CA ASN A 111 -16.74 7.86 -3.41
C ASN A 111 -17.24 7.41 -4.80
N HIS A 112 -16.36 7.40 -5.80
CA HIS A 112 -16.71 7.04 -7.18
C HIS A 112 -16.27 5.62 -7.58
N HIS A 113 -15.31 5.04 -6.85
CA HIS A 113 -14.72 3.75 -7.20
C HIS A 113 -14.54 2.90 -5.95
N GLY A 114 -15.23 1.76 -5.92
CA GLY A 114 -15.03 0.73 -4.90
C GLY A 114 -13.63 0.11 -5.00
N ALA A 115 -13.14 -0.38 -3.86
CA ALA A 115 -11.86 -1.08 -3.81
C ALA A 115 -12.01 -2.47 -4.47
N LYS A 116 -11.22 -2.76 -5.50
CA LYS A 116 -11.16 -4.11 -6.08
C LYS A 116 -10.32 -5.00 -5.16
N VAL A 117 -10.91 -6.04 -4.60
CA VAL A 117 -10.27 -6.99 -3.68
C VAL A 117 -10.65 -8.42 -4.04
N GLY A 118 -9.84 -9.38 -3.62
CA GLY A 118 -10.07 -10.81 -3.85
C GLY A 118 -10.19 -11.13 -5.34
N ALA A 119 -11.24 -11.87 -5.71
CA ALA A 119 -11.43 -12.31 -7.09
C ALA A 119 -11.55 -11.16 -8.12
N GLU A 120 -12.09 -10.01 -7.71
CA GLU A 120 -12.17 -8.85 -8.61
C GLU A 120 -10.80 -8.22 -8.87
N PHE A 121 -9.93 -8.22 -7.85
CA PHE A 121 -8.54 -7.79 -8.00
C PHE A 121 -7.79 -8.72 -8.95
N GLU A 122 -7.89 -10.04 -8.74
CA GLU A 122 -7.24 -11.02 -9.61
C GLU A 122 -7.70 -10.90 -11.07
N LYS A 123 -9.01 -10.72 -11.27
CA LYS A 123 -9.58 -10.52 -12.62
C LYS A 123 -9.03 -9.26 -13.28
N GLU A 124 -8.92 -8.16 -12.54
CA GLU A 124 -8.36 -6.91 -13.06
C GLU A 124 -6.86 -7.04 -13.34
N LEU A 125 -6.11 -7.74 -12.50
CA LEU A 125 -4.67 -7.95 -12.66
C LEU A 125 -4.37 -8.72 -13.95
N VAL A 126 -5.06 -9.85 -14.17
CA VAL A 126 -4.92 -10.64 -15.40
C VAL A 126 -5.29 -9.82 -16.63
N ARG A 127 -6.39 -9.06 -16.56
CA ARG A 127 -6.79 -8.18 -17.67
C ARG A 127 -5.71 -7.15 -17.99
N ARG A 128 -5.19 -6.45 -16.98
CA ARG A 128 -4.17 -5.40 -17.18
C ARG A 128 -2.84 -5.95 -17.68
N GLU A 129 -2.46 -7.15 -17.24
CA GLU A 129 -1.27 -7.83 -17.78
C GLU A 129 -1.44 -8.15 -19.27
N GLN A 130 -2.62 -8.64 -19.66
CA GLN A 130 -2.94 -8.90 -21.07
C GLN A 130 -2.94 -7.61 -21.89
N ASP A 131 -3.61 -6.56 -21.41
CA ASP A 131 -3.67 -5.25 -22.07
C ASP A 131 -2.26 -4.67 -22.26
N PHE A 132 -1.40 -4.74 -21.23
CA PHE A 132 0.00 -4.33 -21.31
C PHE A 132 0.77 -5.13 -22.37
N ASN A 133 0.64 -6.45 -22.35
CA ASN A 133 1.35 -7.33 -23.26
C ASN A 133 0.96 -7.09 -24.72
N THR A 134 -0.34 -6.88 -24.98
CA THR A 134 -0.86 -6.53 -26.30
C THR A 134 -0.31 -5.18 -26.75
N HIS A 135 -0.47 -4.14 -25.94
CA HIS A 135 -0.01 -2.79 -26.29
C HIS A 135 1.51 -2.73 -26.49
N PHE A 136 2.28 -3.47 -25.68
CA PHE A 136 3.73 -3.58 -25.86
C PHE A 136 4.07 -4.20 -27.21
N GLU A 137 3.41 -5.29 -27.60
CA GLU A 137 3.65 -5.92 -28.89
C GLU A 137 3.23 -5.02 -30.05
N ASP A 138 2.07 -4.36 -29.95
CA ASP A 138 1.58 -3.43 -30.97
C ASP A 138 2.54 -2.24 -31.18
N SER A 139 3.20 -1.80 -30.11
CA SER A 139 4.13 -0.66 -30.15
C SER A 139 5.51 -1.03 -30.67
N PHE A 140 6.03 -2.20 -30.30
CA PHE A 140 7.44 -2.56 -30.56
C PHE A 140 7.61 -3.67 -31.61
N SER A 141 6.58 -4.49 -31.83
CA SER A 141 6.51 -5.60 -32.80
C SER A 141 7.75 -6.49 -32.76
N LEU A 142 8.20 -6.85 -31.55
CA LEU A 142 9.45 -7.57 -31.37
C LEU A 142 9.35 -9.03 -31.87
N LYS A 143 8.16 -9.63 -31.83
CA LYS A 143 7.93 -10.95 -32.41
C LYS A 143 8.12 -10.94 -33.92
N ASP A 144 7.52 -9.95 -34.59
CA ASP A 144 7.60 -9.80 -36.04
C ASP A 144 9.02 -9.45 -36.51
N LYS A 145 9.81 -8.85 -35.63
CA LYS A 145 11.24 -8.57 -35.84
C LYS A 145 12.14 -9.78 -35.51
N ASN A 146 11.58 -10.95 -35.23
CA ASN A 146 12.30 -12.19 -34.92
C ASN A 146 13.22 -12.13 -33.68
N PHE A 147 12.92 -11.25 -32.70
CA PHE A 147 13.61 -11.31 -31.42
C PHE A 147 13.22 -12.57 -30.65
N SER A 148 14.18 -13.17 -29.96
CA SER A 148 13.94 -14.32 -29.09
C SER A 148 13.01 -13.97 -27.93
N VAL A 149 12.38 -15.00 -27.34
CA VAL A 149 11.51 -14.84 -26.16
C VAL A 149 12.26 -14.18 -24.99
N ILE A 150 13.56 -14.46 -24.85
CA ILE A 150 14.40 -13.88 -23.79
C ILE A 150 14.60 -12.38 -24.03
N GLU A 151 14.91 -11.98 -25.27
CA GLU A 151 15.10 -10.56 -25.62
C GLU A 151 13.80 -9.77 -25.47
N GLN A 152 12.66 -10.34 -25.88
CA GLN A 152 11.35 -9.72 -25.67
C GLN A 152 11.05 -9.50 -24.18
N ARG A 153 11.36 -10.50 -23.33
CA ARG A 153 11.19 -10.38 -21.87
C ARG A 153 12.12 -9.32 -21.29
N MET A 154 13.37 -9.25 -21.75
CA MET A 154 14.33 -8.24 -21.32
C MET A 154 13.84 -6.83 -21.67
N ALA A 155 13.30 -6.64 -22.88
CA ALA A 155 12.75 -5.36 -23.31
C ALA A 155 11.54 -4.93 -22.45
N LYS A 156 10.64 -5.87 -22.11
CA LYS A 156 9.52 -5.60 -21.18
C LYS A 156 10.02 -5.17 -19.81
N VAL A 157 10.99 -5.88 -19.25
CA VAL A 157 11.58 -5.53 -17.94
C VAL A 157 12.23 -4.16 -17.97
N ALA A 158 13.01 -3.84 -19.02
CA ALA A 158 13.67 -2.56 -19.17
C ALA A 158 12.66 -1.40 -19.21
N LEU A 159 11.60 -1.54 -20.01
CA LEU A 159 10.52 -0.54 -20.08
C LEU A 159 9.79 -0.41 -18.74
N SER A 160 9.41 -1.52 -18.10
CA SER A 160 8.71 -1.49 -16.82
C SER A 160 9.55 -0.83 -15.73
N ASN A 161 10.87 -1.07 -15.69
CA ASN A 161 11.76 -0.41 -14.75
C ASN A 161 11.90 1.09 -15.04
N MET A 162 11.98 1.48 -16.31
CA MET A 162 12.04 2.88 -16.71
C MET A 162 10.75 3.63 -16.32
N LEU A 163 9.58 3.03 -16.57
CA LEU A 163 8.28 3.62 -16.20
C LEU A 163 8.05 3.63 -14.69
N GLY A 164 8.46 2.58 -13.99
CA GLY A 164 8.36 2.49 -12.53
C GLY A 164 9.30 3.44 -11.78
N GLY A 165 10.30 4.00 -12.46
CA GLY A 165 11.21 5.02 -11.90
C GLY A 165 10.70 6.45 -11.97
N ILE A 166 9.53 6.70 -12.58
CA ILE A 166 8.92 8.03 -12.63
C ILE A 166 8.31 8.34 -11.25
N GLY A 167 8.78 9.41 -10.60
CA GLY A 167 8.32 9.90 -9.29
C GLY A 167 8.44 11.40 -9.16
#